data_AF-A0AAD9H9L4-F1
#
_entry.id   AF-A0AAD9H9L4-F1
#
_cell.length_a   1.000
_cell.length_b   1.000
_cell.length_c   1.000
_cell.angle_alpha   90.00
_cell.angle_beta   90.00
_cell.angle_gamma   90.00
#
_symmetry.space_group_name_H-M   'P 1'
#
loop_
_entity.id
_entity.type
_entity.pdbx_description
1 polymer ?
#
loop_
_entity_poly.entity_id
_entity_poly.type
_entity_poly.pdbx_seq_one_letter_code
_entity_poly.pdbx_strand_id
1 'polypeptide(L)' 'PDLRKRWKTQISTSLEKLHQKGIIWGDAKSENVLIDRGDNAWIIDFGGSYTPGWVDKEKAGTLAGDAQGLAEILDIL' A
#
# COMPACT_ATOMS: atom_id res chain seq x y z
N PRO A 1 14.15 10.36 9.96
CA PRO A 1 14.87 9.54 8.95
C PRO A 1 14.58 8.04 9.11
N ASP A 2 14.71 7.51 10.33
CA ASP A 2 14.61 6.07 10.57
C ASP A 2 13.18 5.51 10.48
N LEU A 3 12.18 6.29 10.92
CA LEU A 3 10.76 5.88 10.85
C LEU A 3 10.26 5.73 9.42
N ARG A 4 10.52 6.73 8.56
CA ARG A 4 10.15 6.68 7.14
C ARG A 4 10.75 5.44 6.45
N LYS A 5 12.04 5.16 6.68
CA LYS A 5 12.69 3.94 6.16
C LYS A 5 12.03 2.67 6.69
N ARG A 6 11.71 2.60 7.99
CA ARG A 6 11.01 1.46 8.60
C ARG A 6 9.64 1.25 7.96
N TRP A 7 8.84 2.31 7.79
CA TRP A 7 7.52 2.22 7.18
C TRP A 7 7.58 1.77 5.73
N LYS A 8 8.51 2.31 4.93
CA LYS A 8 8.77 1.83 3.56
C LYS A 8 9.02 0.33 3.53
N THR A 9 9.89 -0.18 4.42
CA THR A 9 10.16 -1.62 4.52
C THR A 9 8.92 -2.41 4.93
N GLN A 10 8.18 -1.95 5.94
CA GLN A 10 7.01 -2.66 6.45
C GLN A 10 5.88 -2.76 5.43
N ILE A 11 5.58 -1.66 4.72
CA ILE A 11 4.53 -1.61 3.69
C ILE A 11 4.93 -2.51 2.52
N SER A 12 6.15 -2.35 1.97
CA SER A 12 6.61 -3.17 0.84
C SER A 12 6.65 -4.66 1.17
N THR A 13 7.21 -5.04 2.33
CA THR A 13 7.28 -6.45 2.75
C THR A 13 5.89 -7.05 3.02
N SER A 14 4.95 -6.25 3.56
CA SER A 14 3.58 -6.73 3.79
C SER A 14 2.86 -6.98 2.46
N LEU A 15 2.95 -6.03 1.52
CA LEU A 15 2.33 -6.15 0.21
C LEU A 15 2.91 -7.33 -0.60
N GLU A 16 4.23 -7.50 -0.59
CA GLU A 16 4.89 -8.65 -1.22
C GLU A 16 4.35 -9.98 -0.68
N LYS A 17 4.22 -10.12 0.65
CA LYS A 17 3.69 -11.33 1.29
C LYS A 17 2.22 -11.59 0.96
N LEU A 18 1.42 -10.53 0.78
CA LEU A 18 0.02 -10.65 0.37
C LEU A 18 -0.06 -11.14 -1.08
N HIS A 19 0.72 -10.54 -1.98
CA HIS A 19 0.79 -10.94 -3.39
C HIS A 19 1.27 -12.37 -3.59
N GLN A 20 2.28 -12.82 -2.83
CA GLN A 20 2.74 -14.23 -2.83
C GLN A 20 1.64 -15.22 -2.46
N LYS A 21 0.60 -14.78 -1.72
CA LYS A 21 -0.57 -15.58 -1.34
C LYS A 21 -1.77 -15.37 -2.27
N GLY A 22 -1.61 -14.62 -3.36
CA GLY A 22 -2.70 -14.28 -4.29
C GLY A 22 -3.69 -13.26 -3.73
N ILE A 23 -3.34 -12.54 -2.66
CA ILE A 23 -4.18 -11.50 -2.06
C ILE A 23 -3.78 -10.16 -2.67
N ILE A 24 -4.73 -9.51 -3.35
CA ILE A 24 -4.59 -8.15 -3.88
C ILE A 24 -5.10 -7.18 -2.80
N TRP A 25 -4.40 -6.07 -2.58
CA TRP A 25 -4.85 -5.01 -1.68
C TRP A 25 -6.03 -4.26 -2.31
N GLY A 26 -5.86 -3.78 -3.54
CA GLY A 26 -6.94 -3.34 -4.42
C GLY A 26 -7.32 -1.86 -4.34
N ASP A 27 -6.97 -1.18 -3.26
CA ASP A 27 -7.11 0.28 -3.07
C ASP A 27 -5.86 0.84 -2.34
N ALA A 28 -4.69 0.61 -2.93
CA ALA A 28 -3.41 1.04 -2.39
C ALA A 28 -3.29 2.58 -2.40
N LYS A 29 -3.30 3.18 -1.21
CA LYS A 29 -3.13 4.63 -0.96
C LYS A 29 -2.64 4.88 0.46
N SER A 30 -2.04 6.05 0.69
CA SER A 30 -1.48 6.39 2.01
C SER A 30 -2.52 6.45 3.13
N GLU A 31 -3.76 6.83 2.80
CA GLU A 31 -4.90 6.92 3.71
C GLU A 31 -5.31 5.54 4.26
N ASN A 32 -4.95 4.48 3.54
CA ASN A 32 -5.16 3.08 3.93
C ASN A 32 -3.93 2.48 4.65
N VAL A 33 -3.04 3.33 5.17
CA VAL A 33 -1.92 2.93 6.02
C VAL A 33 -2.06 3.57 7.40
N LEU A 34 -2.13 2.73 8.44
CA LEU A 34 -2.16 3.17 9.84
C LEU A 34 -0.80 3.01 10.51
N ILE A 35 -0.46 3.93 11.41
CA ILE A 35 0.70 3.80 12.30
C ILE A 35 0.22 3.45 13.70
N ASP A 36 0.69 2.33 14.26
CA ASP A 36 0.34 1.91 15.61
C ASP A 36 1.17 2.61 16.70
N ARG A 37 0.88 2.31 17.98
CA ARG A 37 1.60 2.90 19.13
C ARG A 37 3.09 2.52 19.20
N GLY A 38 3.53 1.54 18.43
CA GLY A 38 4.93 1.08 18.34
C GLY A 38 5.64 1.55 17.06
N ASP A 39 5.08 2.56 16.38
CA ASP A 39 5.53 3.10 15.11
C ASP A 39 5.60 2.07 13.98
N ASN A 40 4.73 1.06 13.98
CA ASN A 40 4.60 0.13 12.86
C ASN A 40 3.54 0.58 11.87
N ALA A 41 3.84 0.46 10.58
CA ALA A 41 2.89 0.65 9.50
C ALA A 41 2.04 -0.61 9.28
N TRP A 42 0.73 -0.42 9.16
CA TRP A 42 -0.27 -1.45 8.90
C TRP A 42 -1.06 -1.08 7.64
N ILE A 43 -1.10 -1.99 6.68
CA ILE A 43 -1.97 -1.91 5.50
C ILE A 43 -3.39 -2.35 5.90
N ILE A 44 -4.39 -1.52 5.58
CA ILE A 44 -5.81 -1.78 5.86
C ILE A 44 -6.67 -1.62 4.60
N ASP A 45 -7.97 -1.91 4.73
CA ASP A 45 -9.00 -1.66 3.71
C ASP A 45 -8.72 -2.42 2.39
N PHE A 46 -8.88 -3.74 2.47
CA PHE A 46 -8.72 -4.66 1.34
C PHE A 46 -10.00 -4.75 0.54
N GLY A 47 -9.87 -4.72 -0.78
CA GLY A 47 -11.03 -4.72 -1.66
C GLY A 47 -11.80 -3.41 -1.52
N GLY A 48 -11.44 -2.45 -2.35
CA GLY A 48 -12.06 -1.12 -2.36
C GLY A 48 -12.56 -0.75 -3.76
N SER A 49 -13.37 0.30 -3.80
CA SER A 49 -13.64 1.02 -5.03
C SER A 49 -12.40 1.78 -5.50
N TYR A 50 -12.41 2.21 -6.75
CA TYR A 50 -11.38 3.08 -7.30
C TYR A 50 -11.35 4.46 -6.60
N THR A 51 -10.18 4.84 -6.05
CA THR A 51 -9.90 6.20 -5.57
C THR A 51 -9.12 6.98 -6.64
N PRO A 52 -9.67 8.08 -7.21
CA PRO A 52 -8.95 8.87 -8.20
C PRO A 52 -7.64 9.46 -7.68
N GLY A 53 -6.57 9.38 -8.47
CA GLY A 53 -5.28 10.05 -8.20
C GLY A 53 -4.21 9.17 -7.58
N TRP A 54 -4.54 7.97 -7.10
CA TRP A 54 -3.56 7.03 -6.51
C TRP A 54 -3.14 5.92 -7.46
N VAL A 55 -4.06 5.45 -8.28
CA VAL A 55 -3.88 4.36 -9.23
C VAL A 55 -4.57 4.75 -10.53
N ASP A 56 -4.13 4.25 -11.68
CA ASP A 56 -4.88 4.42 -12.93
C ASP A 56 -6.19 3.63 -12.82
N LYS A 57 -7.30 4.18 -13.33
CA LYS A 57 -8.62 3.55 -13.19
C LYS A 57 -8.66 2.12 -13.74
N GLU A 58 -7.93 1.86 -14.81
CA GLU A 58 -7.85 0.53 -15.45
C GLU A 58 -7.05 -0.49 -14.63
N LYS A 59 -6.23 -0.02 -13.68
CA LYS A 59 -5.39 -0.86 -12.82
C LYS A 59 -5.99 -1.10 -11.43
N ALA A 60 -7.10 -0.43 -11.10
CA ALA A 60 -7.78 -0.60 -9.82
C ALA A 60 -8.13 -2.08 -9.55
N GLY A 61 -7.90 -2.56 -8.33
CA GLY A 61 -8.16 -3.97 -7.99
C GLY A 61 -7.19 -4.98 -8.63
N THR A 62 -6.03 -4.56 -9.13
CA THR A 62 -5.03 -5.45 -9.75
C THR A 62 -3.67 -5.38 -9.05
N LEU A 63 -2.82 -6.39 -9.26
CA LEU A 63 -1.42 -6.37 -8.80
C LEU A 63 -0.64 -5.16 -9.35
N ALA A 64 -0.92 -4.74 -10.58
CA ALA A 64 -0.29 -3.58 -11.20
C ALA A 64 -0.75 -2.27 -10.52
N GLY A 65 -2.01 -2.21 -10.08
CA GLY A 65 -2.54 -1.09 -9.32
C GLY A 65 -1.92 -0.98 -7.94
N ASP A 66 -1.78 -2.11 -7.24
CA ASP A 66 -1.09 -2.17 -5.95
C ASP A 66 0.38 -1.70 -6.07
N ALA A 67 1.07 -2.10 -7.15
CA ALA A 67 2.44 -1.65 -7.40
C ALA A 67 2.53 -0.14 -7.67
N GLN A 68 1.57 0.43 -8.40
CA GLN A 68 1.49 1.87 -8.65
C GLN A 68 1.23 2.63 -7.34
N GLY A 69 0.21 2.23 -6.57
CA GLY A 69 -0.11 2.87 -5.30
C GLY A 69 1.03 2.75 -4.29
N LEU A 70 1.74 1.61 -4.26
CA LEU A 70 2.95 1.47 -3.46
C LEU A 70 4.02 2.51 -3.86
N ALA A 71 4.28 2.69 -5.16
CA ALA A 71 5.28 3.65 -5.61
C ALA A 71 4.98 5.09 -5.15
N GLU A 72 3.72 5.52 -5.25
CA GLU A 72 3.27 6.84 -4.76
C GLU A 72 3.46 6.98 -3.24
N ILE A 73 3.08 5.94 -2.46
CA ILE A 73 3.29 5.92 -1.00
C ILE A 73 4.78 6.03 -0.66
N LEU A 74 5.65 5.34 -1.42
CA LEU A 74 7.09 5.37 -1.19
C LEU A 74 7.74 6.70 -1.57
N ASP A 75 7.17 7.47 -2.49
CA ASP A 75 7.68 8.78 -2.89
C ASP A 75 7.41 9.86 -1.82
N ILE A 76 6.22 9.82 -1.19
CA ILE A 76 5.87 10.78 -0.13
C ILE A 76 6.56 10.50 1.22
N LEU A 77 6.97 9.24 1.44
CA LEU A 77 7.70 8.79 2.64
C LEU A 77 9.19 9.09 2.55
#